data_AF-A0A7C0WSF7-F1
#
_entry.id   AF-A0A7C0WSF7-F1
#
_cell.length_a   1.000
_cell.length_b   1.000
_cell.length_c   1.000
_cell.angle_alpha   90.00
_cell.angle_beta   90.00
_cell.angle_gamma   90.00
#
_symmetry.space_group_name_H-M   'P 1'
#
loop_
_entity.id
_entity.type
_entity.pdbx_description
1 polymer ?
#
loop_
_entity_poly.entity_id
_entity_poly.type
_entity_poly.pdbx_seq_one_letter_code
_entity_poly.pdbx_strand_id
1 'polypeptide(L)'
;MPALLGQVLTRVTVGRINLLAAGLTLGGVAAAHVAANLLNDLFDFLSGADPCNRRRTPLSGGSPFLSNHVISPQRVAAYACAAGLVALLCWGTLAWKVDHGWGPLSW
;
A
#
# COMPACT_ATOMS: atom_id res chain seq x y z
N MET A 1 9.25 -5.12 -4.34
CA MET A 1 10.19 -5.62 -5.37
C MET A 1 9.81 -5.21 -6.81
N PRO A 2 8.55 -5.34 -7.27
CA PRO A 2 8.18 -4.97 -8.64
C PRO A 2 8.46 -3.49 -9.00
N ALA A 3 8.20 -2.58 -8.05
CA ALA A 3 8.46 -1.15 -8.24
C ALA A 3 9.94 -0.82 -8.54
N LEU A 4 10.87 -1.49 -7.85
CA LEU A 4 12.32 -1.29 -8.06
C LEU A 4 12.77 -1.86 -9.41
N LEU A 5 12.22 -3.01 -9.80
CA LEU A 5 12.50 -3.59 -11.12
C LEU A 5 12.06 -2.65 -12.25
N GLY A 6 10.90 -2.00 -12.13
CA GLY A 6 10.46 -0.98 -13.08
C GLY A 6 11.46 0.18 -13.24
N GLN A 7 12.10 0.61 -12.15
CA GLN A 7 13.14 1.64 -12.19
C GLN A 7 14.40 1.17 -12.93
N VAL A 8 14.83 -0.06 -12.66
CA VAL A 8 15.98 -0.67 -13.34
C VAL A 8 15.71 -0.80 -14.84
N LEU A 9 14.54 -1.29 -15.23
CA LEU A 9 14.15 -1.41 -16.64
C LEU A 9 14.16 -0.05 -17.33
N THR A 10 13.59 0.98 -16.70
CA THR A 10 13.59 2.34 -17.25
C THR A 10 15.01 2.87 -17.46
N ARG A 11 15.93 2.61 -16.53
CA ARG A 11 17.34 3.00 -16.68
C ARG A 11 18.01 2.27 -17.85
N VAL A 12 17.73 0.99 -18.04
CA VAL A 12 18.36 0.17 -19.09
C VAL A 12 17.79 0.49 -20.48
N THR A 13 16.48 0.73 -20.60
CA THR A 13 15.82 0.93 -21.91
C THR A 13 15.79 2.39 -22.36
N VAL A 14 15.58 3.34 -21.43
CA VAL A 14 15.44 4.77 -21.72
C VAL A 14 16.73 5.54 -21.40
N GLY A 15 17.68 4.93 -20.69
CA GLY A 15 18.96 5.55 -20.33
C GLY A 15 18.88 6.57 -19.19
N ARG A 16 17.70 6.88 -18.66
CA ARG A 16 17.49 7.87 -17.58
C ARG A 16 16.36 7.46 -16.65
N ILE A 17 16.48 7.86 -15.39
CA ILE A 17 15.42 7.70 -14.39
C ILE A 17 14.80 9.07 -14.14
N ASN A 18 13.47 9.17 -14.27
CA ASN A 18 12.74 10.33 -13.79
C ASN A 18 12.53 10.21 -12.28
N LEU A 19 13.26 11.02 -11.49
CA LEU A 19 13.23 10.94 -10.02
C LEU A 19 11.85 11.24 -9.42
N LEU A 20 11.06 12.11 -10.05
CA LEU A 20 9.70 12.39 -9.60
C LEU A 20 8.80 11.18 -9.82
N ALA A 21 8.86 10.56 -11.01
CA ALA A 21 8.09 9.34 -11.28
C ALA A 21 8.53 8.17 -10.38
N ALA A 22 9.84 8.06 -10.12
CA ALA A 22 10.41 7.11 -9.18
C ALA A 22 9.83 7.28 -7.77
N GLY A 23 9.88 8.51 -7.26
CA GLY A 23 9.37 8.85 -5.93
C GLY A 23 7.88 8.59 -5.80
N LEU A 24 7.08 9.00 -6.80
CA LEU A 24 5.63 8.75 -6.83
C LEU A 24 5.32 7.25 -6.88
N THR A 25 6.07 6.46 -7.65
CA THR A 25 5.86 5.01 -7.76
C THR A 25 6.19 4.32 -6.44
N LEU A 26 7.36 4.62 -5.85
CA LEU A 26 7.78 4.02 -4.59
C LEU A 26 6.88 4.45 -3.43
N GLY A 27 6.54 5.73 -3.35
CA GLY A 27 5.64 6.28 -2.34
C GLY A 27 4.23 5.71 -2.46
N GLY A 28 3.68 5.64 -3.67
CA GLY A 28 2.37 5.05 -3.93
C GLY A 28 2.29 3.57 -3.57
N VAL A 29 3.31 2.78 -3.92
CA VAL A 29 3.39 1.35 -3.56
C VAL A 29 3.54 1.16 -2.05
N ALA A 30 4.36 1.98 -1.39
CA ALA A 30 4.49 1.93 0.07
C ALA A 30 3.16 2.28 0.77
N ALA A 31 2.48 3.33 0.32
CA ALA A 31 1.18 3.73 0.85
C ALA A 31 0.11 2.65 0.63
N ALA A 32 0.07 2.04 -0.56
CA ALA A 32 -0.83 0.92 -0.85
C ALA A 32 -0.56 -0.29 0.06
N HIS A 33 0.71 -0.58 0.32
CA HIS A 33 1.10 -1.66 1.22
C HIS A 33 0.67 -1.39 2.67
N VAL A 34 0.85 -0.16 3.15
CA VAL A 34 0.36 0.26 4.48
C VAL A 34 -1.17 0.13 4.55
N ALA A 35 -1.89 0.62 3.54
CA ALA A 35 -3.35 0.52 3.50
C ALA A 35 -3.82 -0.95 3.54
N ALA A 36 -3.23 -1.82 2.71
CA ALA A 36 -3.57 -3.24 2.68
C ALA A 36 -3.28 -3.93 4.01
N ASN A 37 -2.14 -3.66 4.63
CA ASN A 37 -1.79 -4.24 5.93
C ASN A 37 -2.74 -3.79 7.04
N LEU A 38 -3.09 -2.51 7.09
CA LEU A 38 -4.04 -1.98 8.08
C LEU A 38 -5.47 -2.52 7.87
N LEU A 39 -5.91 -2.67 6.62
CA LEU A 39 -7.18 -3.33 6.32
C LEU A 39 -7.15 -4.80 6.74
N ASN A 40 -6.06 -5.51 6.45
CA ASN A 40 -5.90 -6.89 6.88
C ASN A 40 -6.00 -7.02 8.40
N ASP A 41 -5.25 -6.21 9.15
CA ASP A 41 -5.31 -6.18 10.62
C ASP A 41 -6.73 -5.88 11.14
N LEU A 42 -7.45 -4.96 10.49
CA LEU A 42 -8.83 -4.63 10.85
C LEU A 42 -9.77 -5.83 10.61
N PHE A 43 -9.70 -6.47 9.45
CA PHE A 43 -10.56 -7.61 9.12
C PHE A 43 -10.23 -8.85 9.96
N ASP A 44 -8.96 -9.08 10.28
CA ASP A 44 -8.52 -10.17 11.17
C ASP A 44 -9.00 -9.94 12.61
N PHE A 45 -9.02 -8.69 13.07
CA PHE A 45 -9.60 -8.33 14.37
C PHE A 45 -11.13 -8.50 14.38
N LEU A 46 -11.84 -8.01 13.37
CA LEU A 46 -13.31 -8.07 13.29
C LEU A 46 -13.82 -9.50 13.10
N SER A 47 -13.10 -10.35 12.37
CA SER A 47 -13.46 -11.76 12.14
C SER A 47 -13.13 -12.67 13.33
N GLY A 48 -12.39 -12.17 14.33
CA GLY A 48 -11.95 -12.96 15.49
C GLY A 48 -10.75 -13.86 15.21
N ALA A 49 -10.13 -13.79 14.02
CA ALA A 49 -8.94 -14.55 13.67
C ALA A 49 -7.75 -14.20 14.57
N ASP A 50 -7.55 -12.91 14.83
CA ASP A 50 -6.46 -12.40 15.66
C ASP A 50 -6.60 -12.76 17.16
N PRO A 51 -7.78 -12.57 17.79
CA PRO A 51 -8.04 -13.01 19.17
C PRO A 51 -7.91 -14.53 19.38
N CYS A 52 -8.16 -15.35 18.35
CA CYS A 52 -8.07 -16.81 18.44
C CYS A 52 -6.64 -17.34 18.29
N ASN A 53 -5.71 -16.52 17.76
CA ASN A 53 -4.34 -16.93 17.53
C ASN A 53 -3.49 -16.87 18.81
N ARG A 54 -3.52 -17.96 19.60
CA ARG A 54 -2.77 -18.10 20.87
C ARG A 54 -1.26 -18.35 20.70
N ARG A 55 -0.75 -18.54 19.48
CA ARG A 55 0.68 -18.81 19.20
C ARG A 55 1.19 -17.91 18.07
N ARG A 56 1.28 -16.60 18.34
CA ARG A 56 1.96 -15.68 17.42
C ARG A 56 3.45 -16.03 17.32
N THR A 57 3.93 -16.21 16.11
CA THR A 57 5.35 -16.31 15.78
C THR A 57 5.81 -15.01 15.10
N PRO A 58 7.11 -14.75 14.93
CA PRO A 58 7.59 -13.62 14.14
C PRO A 58 7.11 -13.63 12.68
N LEU A 59 6.60 -14.77 12.20
CA LEU A 59 6.02 -14.95 10.86
C LEU A 59 4.48 -14.91 10.87
N SER A 60 3.84 -14.78 12.03
CA SER A 60 2.39 -14.56 12.10
C SER A 60 2.06 -13.17 11.57
N GLY A 61 1.12 -13.10 10.63
CA GLY A 61 0.50 -11.85 10.21
C GLY A 61 -0.29 -11.21 11.35
N GLY A 62 -0.65 -9.93 11.18
CA GLY A 62 -1.43 -9.17 12.16
C GLY A 62 -0.57 -8.44 13.18
N SER A 63 -0.65 -7.11 13.23
CA SER A 63 -0.05 -6.36 14.33
C SER A 63 -0.82 -6.58 15.64
N PRO A 64 -0.18 -6.51 16.83
CA PRO A 64 -0.88 -6.71 18.10
C PRO A 64 -1.64 -5.47 18.56
N PHE A 65 -1.63 -4.37 17.80
CA PHE A 65 -2.16 -3.08 18.26
C PHE A 65 -3.68 -3.12 18.49
N LEU A 66 -4.43 -3.83 17.63
CA LEU A 66 -5.88 -4.00 17.77
C LEU A 66 -6.23 -5.02 18.85
N SER A 67 -5.57 -6.18 18.88
CA SER A 67 -5.81 -7.23 19.87
C SER A 67 -5.46 -6.79 21.30
N ASN A 68 -4.46 -5.92 21.46
CA ASN A 68 -4.05 -5.38 22.76
C ASN A 68 -4.77 -4.07 23.10
N HIS A 69 -5.78 -3.66 22.33
CA HIS A 69 -6.55 -2.44 22.52
C HIS A 69 -5.71 -1.15 22.59
N VAL A 70 -4.53 -1.14 21.97
CA VAL A 70 -3.64 0.05 21.90
C VAL A 70 -4.22 1.11 20.97
N ILE A 71 -4.93 0.67 19.92
CA ILE A 71 -5.60 1.54 18.96
C ILE A 71 -7.02 1.05 18.70
N SER A 72 -7.95 1.97 18.44
CA SER A 72 -9.33 1.60 18.12
C SER A 72 -9.48 1.17 16.65
N PRO A 73 -10.39 0.23 16.34
CA PRO A 73 -10.69 -0.21 14.96
C PRO A 73 -11.01 0.95 14.01
N GLN A 74 -11.72 1.97 14.51
CA GLN A 74 -12.09 3.15 13.72
C GLN A 74 -10.86 3.97 13.30
N ARG A 75 -9.84 4.06 14.16
CA ARG A 75 -8.59 4.76 13.82
C ARG A 75 -7.77 3.96 12.81
N VAL A 76 -7.72 2.64 12.94
CA VAL A 76 -7.06 1.79 11.94
C VAL A 76 -7.73 1.92 10.58
N ALA A 77 -9.06 1.91 10.53
CA ALA A 77 -9.82 2.16 9.31
C ALA A 77 -9.50 3.54 8.70
N ALA A 78 -9.47 4.60 9.53
CA ALA A 78 -9.13 5.95 9.07
C ALA A 78 -7.70 6.03 8.50
N TYR A 79 -6.73 5.39 9.14
CA TYR A 79 -5.34 5.33 8.65
C TYR A 79 -5.23 4.52 7.36
N ALA A 80 -5.98 3.42 7.24
CA ALA A 80 -6.04 2.65 6.00
C ALA A 80 -6.62 3.49 4.85
N CYS A 81 -7.72 4.20 5.08
CA CYS A 81 -8.31 5.10 4.08
C CYS A 81 -7.36 6.23 3.69
N ALA A 82 -6.67 6.85 4.65
CA ALA A 82 -5.71 7.92 4.38
C ALA A 82 -4.53 7.40 3.53
N ALA A 83 -3.96 6.25 3.89
CA ALA A 83 -2.89 5.61 3.12
C ALA A 83 -3.36 5.21 1.71
N GLY A 84 -4.59 4.67 1.60
CA GLY A 84 -5.20 4.35 0.31
C GLY A 84 -5.41 5.58 -0.57
N LEU A 85 -5.85 6.70 0.00
CA LEU A 85 -5.97 7.96 -0.73
C LEU A 85 -4.63 8.46 -1.24
N VAL A 86 -3.57 8.40 -0.43
CA VAL A 86 -2.21 8.75 -0.87
C VAL A 86 -1.77 7.86 -2.05
N ALA A 87 -2.01 6.56 -1.97
CA ALA A 87 -1.70 5.64 -3.06
C ALA A 87 -2.46 6.00 -4.35
N LEU A 88 -3.75 6.30 -4.26
CA LEU A 88 -4.59 6.71 -5.38
C LEU A 88 -4.14 8.04 -5.99
N LEU A 89 -3.71 9.01 -5.17
CA LEU A 89 -3.19 10.29 -5.66
C LEU A 89 -1.85 10.11 -6.39
N CYS A 90 -0.94 9.29 -5.86
CA CYS A 90 0.31 8.95 -6.53
C CYS A 90 0.05 8.27 -7.88
N TRP A 91 -0.84 7.26 -7.89
CA TRP A 91 -1.23 6.56 -9.10
C TRP A 91 -1.91 7.48 -10.12
N GLY A 92 -2.89 8.27 -9.69
CA GLY A 92 -3.63 9.18 -10.57
C GLY A 92 -2.72 10.24 -11.20
N THR A 93 -1.75 10.75 -10.45
CA THR A 93 -0.73 11.68 -10.97
C THR A 93 0.13 11.03 -12.05
N LEU A 94 0.52 9.76 -11.86
CA LEU A 94 1.29 9.01 -12.85
C LEU A 94 0.45 8.67 -14.09
N ALA A 95 -0.77 8.17 -13.90
CA ALA A 95 -1.69 7.84 -14.99
C ALA A 95 -1.98 9.08 -15.86
N TRP A 96 -2.29 10.22 -15.22
CA TRP A 96 -2.51 11.47 -15.93
C TRP A 96 -1.31 11.89 -16.79
N LYS A 97 -0.08 11.69 -16.30
CA LYS A 97 1.14 12.03 -17.05
C LYS A 97 1.42 11.10 -18.24
N VAL A 98 0.89 9.88 -18.23
CA VAL A 98 1.11 8.90 -19.31
C VAL A 98 0.15 9.16 -20.46
N ASP A 99 -1.14 9.36 -20.18
CA ASP A 99 -2.19 9.36 -21.20
C ASP A 99 -3.38 10.29 -20.90
N HIS A 100 -3.21 11.25 -19.98
CA HIS A 100 -4.30 12.10 -19.47
C HIS A 100 -5.38 11.31 -18.69
N GLY A 101 -5.03 10.14 -18.15
CA GLY A 101 -5.86 9.36 -17.23
C GLY A 101 -6.76 8.31 -17.88
N TRP A 102 -6.60 8.04 -19.17
CA TRP A 102 -7.46 7.14 -19.95
C TRP A 102 -6.93 5.71 -20.07
N GLY A 103 -5.62 5.52 -20.06
CA GLY A 103 -5.02 4.22 -20.37
C GLY A 103 -5.46 3.08 -19.45
N PRO A 104 -5.65 3.26 -18.13
CA PRO A 104 -6.12 2.17 -17.26
C PRO A 104 -7.54 1.67 -17.57
N LEU A 105 -8.37 2.46 -18.26
CA LEU A 105 -9.76 2.12 -18.61
C LEU A 105 -9.90 1.58 -20.04
N SER A 106 -8.82 1.56 -20.82
CA SER A 106 -8.81 1.16 -22.23
C SER A 106 -8.18 -0.21 -22.49
N TRP A 107 -7.90 -1.02 -21.45
CA TRP A 107 -7.43 -2.41 -21.57
C TRP A 107 -8.58 -3.40 -21.37
#